data_AF-A0AAJ3GPH7-F1
#
_entry.id   AF-A0AAJ3GPH7-F1
#
_cell.length_a   1.000
_cell.length_b   1.000
_cell.length_c   1.000
_cell.angle_alpha   90.00
_cell.angle_beta   90.00
_cell.angle_gamma   90.00
#
_symmetry.space_group_name_H-M   'P 1'
#
loop_
_entity.id
_entity.type
_entity.pdbx_description
1 polymer ?
#
loop_
_entity_poly.entity_id
_entity_poly.type
_entity_poly.pdbx_seq_one_letter_code
_entity_poly.pdbx_strand_id
1 'polypeptide(L)'
;MELLAMATATLTSKGQITIPIQVRTALGLETGDRVEFVETEDGKFSIIAASKTVQDLKGLIRKPAQAVSIDAMNHAIATQGAKAR
;
A
#
# COMPACT_ATOMS: atom_id res chain seq x y z
N MET A 1 -10.18 -24.99 10.53
CA MET A 1 -10.01 -23.52 10.43
C MET A 1 -9.25 -23.11 11.67
N GLU A 2 -7.92 -23.21 11.63
CA GLU A 2 -7.06 -22.86 12.76
C GLU A 2 -7.15 -21.35 12.98
N LEU A 3 -7.70 -20.98 14.12
CA LEU A 3 -7.49 -19.65 14.68
C LEU A 3 -5.97 -19.50 14.86
N LEU A 4 -5.35 -18.68 14.02
CA LEU A 4 -4.01 -18.13 14.25
C LEU A 4 -3.96 -17.70 15.72
N ALA A 5 -3.19 -18.40 16.54
CA ALA A 5 -3.00 -18.07 17.94
C ALA A 5 -2.68 -16.56 18.04
N MET A 6 -3.52 -15.81 18.77
CA MET A 6 -3.48 -14.34 18.77
C MET A 6 -2.06 -13.86 19.08
N ALA A 7 -1.37 -13.36 18.06
CA ALA A 7 -0.02 -12.84 18.20
C ALA A 7 -0.08 -11.57 19.07
N THR A 8 0.44 -11.63 20.29
CA THR A 8 0.52 -10.46 21.18
C THR A 8 1.95 -9.93 21.24
N ALA A 9 2.08 -8.64 21.54
CA ALA A 9 3.36 -7.98 21.76
C ALA A 9 3.24 -7.05 22.97
N THR A 10 4.34 -6.89 23.70
CA THR A 10 4.40 -5.98 24.85
C THR A 10 5.12 -4.70 24.46
N LEU A 11 4.54 -3.56 24.84
CA LEU A 11 5.21 -2.27 24.74
C LEU A 11 6.31 -2.19 25.79
N THR A 12 7.54 -2.00 25.33
CA THR A 12 8.67 -1.75 26.23
C THR A 12 8.57 -0.35 26.84
N SER A 13 9.32 -0.07 27.91
CA SER A 13 9.41 1.26 28.52
C SER A 13 9.92 2.35 27.57
N LYS A 14 10.59 1.97 26.48
CA LYS A 14 11.07 2.86 25.42
C LYS A 14 10.05 3.08 24.30
N GLY A 15 8.83 2.57 24.45
CA GLY A 15 7.78 2.71 23.44
C GLY A 15 7.96 1.79 22.22
N GLN A 16 8.78 0.74 22.31
CA GLN A 16 8.98 -0.20 21.21
C GLN A 16 8.09 -1.45 21.38
N ILE A 17 7.50 -1.92 20.29
CA ILE A 17 6.85 -3.23 20.20
C ILE A 17 7.66 -4.13 19.26
N THR A 18 7.71 -5.43 19.57
CA THR A 18 8.29 -6.42 18.65
C THR A 18 7.17 -7.07 17.86
N ILE A 19 7.20 -6.96 16.53
CA ILE A 19 6.25 -7.65 15.64
C ILE A 19 6.61 -9.14 15.64
N PRO A 20 5.74 -10.06 16.11
CA PRO A 20 6.06 -11.50 16.15
C PRO A 20 6.36 -12.06 14.75
N ILE A 21 7.21 -13.09 14.68
CA ILE A 21 7.70 -13.65 13.40
C ILE A 21 6.57 -13.99 12.42
N GLN A 22 5.50 -14.61 12.91
CA GLN A 22 4.34 -14.98 12.11
C GLN A 22 3.64 -13.78 11.46
N VAL A 23 3.57 -12.64 12.17
CA VAL A 23 2.99 -11.40 11.63
C VAL A 23 3.94 -10.75 10.62
N ARG A 24 5.26 -10.74 10.89
CA ARG A 24 6.26 -10.24 9.93
C ARG A 24 6.21 -11.02 8.62
N THR A 25 6.17 -12.35 8.69
CA THR A 25 6.10 -13.21 7.50
C THR A 25 4.80 -12.99 6.73
N ALA A 26 3.66 -12.87 7.41
CA ALA A 26 2.38 -12.59 6.75
C ALA A 26 2.33 -11.22 6.06
N LEU A 27 2.99 -10.21 6.63
CA LEU A 27 3.10 -8.86 6.05
C LEU A 27 4.24 -8.71 5.03
N GLY A 28 5.10 -9.72 4.88
CA GLY A 28 6.29 -9.65 4.03
C GLY A 28 7.31 -8.59 4.49
N LEU A 29 7.43 -8.38 5.81
CA LEU A 29 8.33 -7.37 6.38
C LEU A 29 9.74 -7.91 6.56
N GLU A 30 10.72 -7.14 6.10
CA GLU A 30 12.15 -7.34 6.29
C GLU A 30 12.78 -6.24 7.15
N THR A 31 14.05 -6.41 7.53
CA THR A 31 14.78 -5.38 8.28
C THR A 31 14.96 -4.13 7.44
N GLY A 32 14.54 -2.99 7.99
CA GLY A 32 14.59 -1.69 7.31
C GLY A 32 13.27 -1.27 6.67
N ASP A 33 12.30 -2.18 6.59
CA ASP A 33 10.97 -1.85 6.10
C ASP A 33 10.25 -0.87 7.01
N ARG A 34 9.48 0.01 6.38
CA ARG A 34 8.56 0.91 7.07
C ARG A 34 7.21 0.24 7.25
N VAL A 35 6.56 0.57 8.35
CA VAL A 35 5.17 0.21 8.61
C VAL A 35 4.36 1.46 8.87
N GLU A 36 3.13 1.47 8.40
CA GLU A 36 2.15 2.51 8.67
C GLU A 36 1.11 1.99 9.66
N PHE A 37 0.79 2.82 10.65
CA PHE A 37 -0.32 2.58 11.57
C PHE A 37 -1.50 3.42 11.10
N VAL A 38 -2.54 2.75 10.63
CA VAL A 38 -3.74 3.41 10.10
C VAL A 38 -4.87 3.17 11.09
N GLU A 39 -5.44 4.24 11.61
CA GLU A 39 -6.66 4.14 12.42
C GLU A 39 -7.80 3.64 11.53
N THR A 40 -8.47 2.61 12.02
CA THR A 40 -9.69 2.08 11.41
C THR A 40 -10.88 2.62 12.19
N GLU A 41 -11.79 1.77 12.64
CA GLU A 41 -12.94 2.18 13.46
C GLU A 41 -12.65 1.92 14.94
N ASP A 42 -13.21 2.78 15.79
CA ASP A 42 -13.26 2.60 17.25
C ASP A 42 -11.88 2.40 17.93
N GLY A 43 -10.89 3.22 17.57
CA GLY A 43 -9.56 3.19 18.18
C GLY A 43 -8.75 1.93 17.87
N LYS A 44 -9.19 1.13 16.89
CA LYS A 44 -8.42 0.00 16.35
C LYS A 44 -7.48 0.51 15.28
N PHE A 45 -6.24 0.04 15.32
CA PHE A 45 -5.23 0.37 14.32
C PHE A 45 -4.87 -0.86 13.50
N SER A 46 -4.77 -0.68 12.18
CA SER A 46 -4.17 -1.65 11.27
C SER A 46 -2.71 -1.30 11.02
N ILE A 47 -1.88 -2.33 10.85
CA ILE A 47 -0.48 -2.19 10.43
C ILE A 47 -0.40 -2.55 8.95
N ILE A 48 0.15 -1.63 8.16
CA ILE A 48 0.36 -1.82 6.72
C ILE A 48 1.86 -1.84 6.45
N ALA A 49 2.33 -2.83 5.68
CA ALA A 49 3.70 -2.83 5.18
C ALA A 49 3.87 -1.75 4.12
N ALA A 50 4.63 -0.70 4.44
CA ALA A 50 5.03 0.36 3.52
C ALA A 50 6.44 0.07 2.96
N SER A 51 6.67 -1.20 2.58
CA SER A 51 7.93 -1.70 2.04
C SER A 51 8.08 -1.47 0.54
N LYS A 52 6.98 -1.15 -0.17
CA LYS A 52 7.01 -0.91 -1.62
C LYS A 52 7.59 0.45 -1.96
N THR A 53 8.42 0.47 -3.00
CA THR A 53 9.09 1.64 -3.54
C THR A 53 8.47 2.05 -4.88
N VAL A 54 8.76 3.28 -5.34
CA VAL A 54 8.37 3.74 -6.69
C VAL A 54 8.99 2.85 -7.78
N GLN A 55 10.12 2.20 -7.51
CA GLN A 55 10.76 1.28 -8.47
C GLN A 55 9.91 0.04 -8.71
N ASP A 56 9.12 -0.39 -7.72
CA ASP A 56 8.18 -1.51 -7.87
C ASP A 56 7.03 -1.18 -8.83
N LEU A 57 6.79 0.11 -9.12
CA LEU A 57 5.83 0.54 -10.14
C LEU A 57 6.33 0.32 -11.57
N LYS A 58 7.65 0.15 -11.75
CA LYS A 58 8.26 0.04 -13.07
C LYS A 58 7.78 -1.22 -13.79
N GLY A 59 7.18 -1.04 -14.96
CA GLY A 59 6.73 -2.14 -15.82
C GLY A 59 5.32 -2.65 -15.56
N LEU A 60 4.60 -2.11 -14.57
CA LEU A 60 3.18 -2.43 -14.34
C LEU A 60 2.27 -1.98 -15.48
N ILE A 61 2.60 -0.84 -16.13
CA ILE A 61 1.84 -0.31 -17.27
C ILE A 61 2.52 -0.77 -18.56
N ARG A 62 1.80 -1.56 -19.37
CA ARG A 62 2.27 -1.98 -20.69
C ARG A 62 2.34 -0.78 -21.64
N LYS A 63 3.36 -0.78 -22.51
CA LYS A 63 3.45 0.20 -23.59
C LYS A 63 2.21 0.04 -24.50
N PRO A 64 1.51 1.14 -24.84
CA PRO A 64 0.38 1.07 -25.75
C PRO A 64 0.85 0.64 -27.15
N ALA A 65 0.01 -0.11 -27.86
CA ALA A 65 0.29 -0.58 -29.21
C ALA A 65 0.46 0.58 -30.22
N GLN A 66 -0.25 1.69 -29.99
CA GLN A 66 -0.14 2.91 -30.76
C GLN A 66 0.09 4.09 -29.81
N ALA A 67 1.04 4.95 -30.15
CA ALA A 67 1.25 6.20 -29.44
C ALA A 67 0.15 7.20 -29.81
N VAL A 68 -0.34 7.94 -28.81
CA VAL A 68 -1.29 9.04 -29.02
C VAL A 68 -0.54 10.37 -29.04
N SER A 69 -0.98 11.30 -29.89
CA SER A 69 -0.47 12.67 -29.86
C SER A 69 -1.02 13.42 -28.65
N ILE A 70 -0.29 14.45 -28.20
CA ILE A 70 -0.74 15.32 -27.12
C ILE A 70 -2.05 16.03 -27.49
N ASP A 71 -2.22 16.43 -28.75
CA ASP A 71 -3.46 17.06 -29.23
C ASP A 71 -4.67 16.12 -29.12
N ALA A 72 -4.50 14.85 -29.51
CA ALA A 72 -5.56 13.86 -29.38
C ALA A 72 -5.91 13.59 -27.90
N MET A 73 -4.91 13.58 -27.02
CA MET A 73 -5.10 13.44 -25.58
C MET A 73 -5.88 14.63 -25.00
N ASN A 74 -5.48 15.86 -25.32
CA ASN A 74 -6.13 17.08 -24.85
C ASN A 74 -7.59 17.17 -25.36
N HIS A 75 -7.83 16.81 -26.61
CA HIS A 75 -9.18 16.76 -27.17
C HIS A 75 -10.07 15.76 -26.43
N ALA A 76 -9.53 14.58 -26.10
CA ALA A 76 -10.25 13.57 -25.32
C ALA A 76 -10.58 14.07 -23.91
N ILE A 77 -9.63 14.69 -23.21
CA ILE A 77 -9.83 15.27 -21.87
C ILE A 77 -10.95 16.31 -21.89
N ALA A 78 -10.91 17.27 -22.84
CA ALA A 78 -11.94 18.30 -22.98
C ALA A 78 -13.32 17.71 -23.27
N THR A 79 -13.39 16.73 -24.19
CA THR A 79 -14.65 16.07 -24.56
C THR A 79 -15.28 15.32 -23.39
N GLN A 80 -14.49 14.57 -22.62
CA GLN A 80 -15.00 13.80 -21.48
C GLN A 80 -15.33 14.70 -20.29
N GLY A 81 -14.51 15.73 -20.02
CA GLY A 81 -14.79 16.70 -18.97
C GLY A 81 -16.10 17.46 -19.18
N ALA A 82 -16.47 17.75 -20.43
CA ALA A 82 -17.75 18.38 -20.77
C ALA A 82 -18.97 17.49 -20.51
N LYS A 83 -18.82 16.16 -20.53
CA LYS A 83 -19.89 15.18 -20.26
C LYS A 83 -20.15 14.93 -18.77
N ALA A 84 -19.23 15.36 -17.90
CA ALA A 84 -19.36 15.22 -16.46
C ALA A 84 -20.14 16.38 -15.81
N ARG A 85 -20.63 17.33 -16.61
CA ARG A 85 -21.55 18.40 -16.22
C ARG A 85 -22.95 18.07 -16.72
#